data_AF-A0AA38P7V1-F1
#
_entry.id   AF-A0AA38P7V1-F1
#
_cell.length_a   1.000
_cell.length_b   1.000
_cell.length_c   1.000
_cell.angle_alpha   90.00
_cell.angle_beta   90.00
_cell.angle_gamma   90.00
#
_symmetry.space_group_name_H-M   'P 1'
#
loop_
_entity.id
_entity.type
_entity.pdbx_description
1 polymer ?
#
loop_
_entity_poly.entity_id
_entity_poly.type
_entity_poly.pdbx_seq_one_letter_code
_entity_poly.pdbx_strand_id
1 'polypeptide(L)'
;STSPQVELRSLSSGSKRFTTGAGESMTANFSLEDETSQVLTGWQLNVTAWTPLENLSKHQSVLVPQPPVNLTQGLIPWNQIEGLANVSGVGTYVTTFEWAHDDGAVGL
;
A
#
# COMPACT_ATOMS: atom_id res chain seq x y z
N SER A 1 -20.15 -35.73 3.73
CA SER A 1 -18.95 -35.49 4.55
C SER A 1 -18.08 -34.54 3.78
N THR A 2 -17.92 -33.30 4.24
CA THR A 2 -17.14 -32.27 3.54
C THR A 2 -15.69 -32.38 4.02
N SER A 3 -14.76 -32.71 3.12
CA SER A 3 -13.35 -32.75 3.47
C SER A 3 -12.88 -31.36 3.91
N PRO A 4 -12.10 -31.24 5.00
CA PRO A 4 -11.55 -29.95 5.39
C PRO A 4 -10.56 -29.49 4.30
N GLN A 5 -10.80 -28.31 3.77
CA GLN A 5 -9.85 -27.63 2.89
C GLN A 5 -8.92 -26.77 3.74
N VAL A 6 -7.63 -26.79 3.41
CA VAL A 6 -6.61 -25.94 4.04
C VAL A 6 -6.00 -25.08 2.95
N GLU A 7 -5.95 -23.79 3.20
CA GLU A 7 -5.32 -22.83 2.30
C GLU A 7 -3.91 -22.51 2.81
N LEU A 8 -2.92 -22.56 1.90
CA LEU A 8 -1.54 -22.18 2.18
C LEU A 8 -1.17 -20.97 1.31
N ARG A 9 -0.65 -19.92 1.94
CA ARG A 9 -0.25 -18.67 1.27
C ARG A 9 1.23 -18.39 1.51
N SER A 10 1.92 -17.84 0.52
CA SER A 10 3.33 -17.42 0.62
C SER A 10 3.55 -16.12 -0.13
N LEU A 11 4.34 -15.22 0.47
CA LEU A 11 4.77 -13.96 -0.15
C LEU A 11 6.05 -14.11 -1.00
N SER A 12 6.57 -15.32 -1.09
CA SER A 12 7.82 -15.64 -1.78
C SER A 12 7.70 -16.97 -2.50
N SER A 13 8.27 -17.07 -3.70
CA SER A 13 8.46 -18.36 -4.37
C SER A 13 9.34 -19.29 -3.53
N GLY A 14 9.17 -20.59 -3.74
CA GLY A 14 9.99 -21.64 -3.13
C GLY A 14 9.17 -22.69 -2.37
N SER A 15 9.87 -23.60 -1.68
CA SER A 15 9.24 -24.72 -0.98
C SER A 15 9.07 -24.42 0.52
N LYS A 16 7.88 -24.65 1.06
CA LYS A 16 7.64 -24.69 2.51
C LYS A 16 7.31 -26.11 2.94
N ARG A 17 8.02 -26.60 3.94
CA ARG A 17 7.75 -27.88 4.60
C ARG A 17 6.84 -27.65 5.79
N PHE A 18 5.82 -28.48 5.96
CA PHE A 18 4.91 -28.46 7.10
C PHE A 18 4.65 -29.88 7.60
N THR A 19 4.28 -30.01 8.86
CA THR A 19 3.95 -31.29 9.48
C THR A 19 2.45 -31.34 9.77
N THR A 20 1.79 -32.41 9.34
CA THR A 20 0.35 -32.60 9.58
C THR A 20 0.09 -32.99 11.02
N GLY A 21 -1.18 -32.92 11.45
CA GLY A 21 -1.59 -33.43 12.77
C GLY A 21 -1.32 -34.94 12.96
N ALA A 22 -1.10 -35.69 11.88
CA ALA A 22 -0.70 -37.09 11.91
C ALA A 22 0.83 -37.31 12.02
N GLY A 23 1.63 -36.24 12.08
CA GLY A 23 3.08 -36.29 12.15
C GLY A 23 3.80 -36.47 10.80
N GLU A 24 3.06 -36.41 9.70
CA GLU A 24 3.62 -36.56 8.35
C GLU A 24 4.21 -35.24 7.86
N SER A 25 5.38 -35.29 7.22
CA SER A 25 6.00 -34.11 6.64
C SER A 25 5.57 -33.95 5.18
N MET A 26 4.94 -32.82 4.85
CA MET A 26 4.54 -32.44 3.50
C MET A 26 5.33 -31.22 3.04
N THR A 27 5.40 -31.01 1.72
CA THR A 27 6.06 -29.84 1.11
C THR A 27 5.11 -29.20 0.12
N ALA A 28 4.85 -27.90 0.26
CA ALA A 28 4.14 -27.09 -0.72
C ALA A 28 5.14 -26.22 -1.48
N ASN A 29 4.97 -26.14 -2.81
CA ASN A 29 5.77 -25.28 -3.67
C ASN A 29 4.94 -24.06 -4.07
N PHE A 30 5.50 -22.87 -3.86
CA PHE A 30 4.89 -21.61 -4.25
C PHE A 30 5.67 -21.03 -5.43
N SER A 31 4.94 -20.57 -6.46
CA SER A 31 5.50 -19.80 -7.55
C SER A 31 4.81 -18.44 -7.59
N LEU A 32 5.61 -17.39 -7.81
CA LEU A 32 5.14 -16.04 -8.11
C LEU A 32 5.34 -15.70 -9.60
N GLU A 33 5.66 -16.68 -10.45
CA GLU A 33 6.01 -16.46 -11.87
C GLU A 33 4.86 -15.83 -12.67
N ASP A 34 3.61 -16.10 -12.28
CA ASP A 34 2.40 -15.55 -12.89
C ASP A 34 1.75 -14.45 -12.04
N GLU A 35 2.32 -14.11 -10.88
CA GLU A 35 1.82 -13.05 -10.00
C GLU A 35 2.22 -11.68 -10.56
N THR A 36 1.22 -10.85 -10.87
CA THR A 36 1.46 -9.51 -11.40
C THR A 36 1.56 -8.50 -10.27
N SER A 37 2.72 -7.86 -10.14
CA SER A 37 2.87 -6.71 -9.25
C SER A 37 2.00 -5.56 -9.76
N GLN A 38 1.07 -5.11 -8.92
CA GLN A 38 0.19 -3.99 -9.23
C GLN A 38 0.76 -2.70 -8.64
N VAL A 39 1.11 -1.76 -9.50
CA VAL A 39 1.42 -0.39 -9.07
C VAL A 39 0.11 0.31 -8.73
N LEU A 40 -0.03 0.78 -7.49
CA LEU A 40 -1.21 1.53 -7.06
C LEU A 40 -1.20 2.94 -7.68
N THR A 41 -2.31 3.31 -8.32
CA THR A 41 -2.51 4.61 -8.97
C THR A 41 -3.73 5.33 -8.39
N GLY A 42 -4.12 6.48 -8.96
CA GLY A 42 -5.34 7.17 -8.55
C GLY A 42 -5.32 7.72 -7.11
N TRP A 43 -4.17 8.25 -6.68
CA TRP A 43 -4.03 8.76 -5.32
C TRP A 43 -4.72 10.10 -5.14
N GLN A 44 -5.33 10.32 -3.99
CA GLN A 44 -5.75 11.62 -3.51
C GLN A 44 -4.82 12.07 -2.39
N LEU A 45 -4.27 13.27 -2.51
CA LEU A 45 -3.38 13.90 -1.54
C LEU A 45 -4.10 15.03 -0.81
N ASN A 46 -4.20 14.91 0.52
CA ASN A 46 -4.68 15.95 1.42
C ASN A 46 -3.50 16.53 2.20
N VAL A 47 -3.20 17.82 2.03
CA VAL A 47 -2.08 18.49 2.71
C VAL A 47 -2.59 19.43 3.78
N THR A 48 -1.99 19.37 4.97
CA THR A 48 -2.06 20.42 5.99
C THR A 48 -0.71 21.11 6.06
N ALA A 49 -0.65 22.38 5.68
CA ALA A 49 0.59 23.15 5.55
C ALA A 49 0.80 24.08 6.74
N TRP A 50 2.04 24.27 7.15
CA TRP A 50 2.38 25.33 8.11
C TRP A 50 2.26 26.69 7.43
N THR A 51 1.51 27.61 8.04
CA THR A 51 1.52 29.00 7.57
C THR A 51 2.87 29.64 7.85
N PRO A 52 3.48 30.31 6.86
CA PRO A 52 4.66 31.13 7.08
C PRO A 52 4.38 32.17 8.17
N LEU A 53 5.30 32.30 9.12
CA LEU A 53 5.20 33.34 10.13
C LEU A 53 5.57 34.69 9.50
N GLU A 54 4.66 35.66 9.51
CA GLU A 54 4.97 37.04 9.10
C GLU A 54 5.99 37.71 10.03
N ASN A 55 6.09 37.23 11.27
CA ASN A 55 7.00 37.74 12.29
C ASN A 55 7.64 36.56 13.04
N LEU A 56 8.97 36.46 12.96
CA LEU A 56 9.77 35.40 13.58
C LEU A 56 9.78 35.45 15.12
N SER A 57 9.32 36.55 15.73
CA SER A 57 9.11 36.67 17.17
C SER A 57 7.81 36.02 17.65
N LYS A 58 6.93 35.57 16.73
CA LYS A 58 5.73 34.79 17.07
C LYS A 58 6.03 33.31 16.87
N HIS A 59 5.77 32.49 17.89
CA HIS A 59 6.13 31.06 17.91
C HIS A 59 4.98 30.12 17.51
N GLN A 60 3.79 30.65 17.25
CA GLN A 60 2.62 29.85 16.88
C GLN A 60 2.54 29.67 15.37
N SER A 61 3.00 28.52 14.88
CA SER A 61 2.68 28.06 13.53
C SER A 61 1.38 27.26 13.57
N VAL A 62 0.44 27.61 12.70
CA VAL A 62 -0.85 26.92 12.57
C VAL A 62 -0.79 26.02 11.33
N LEU A 63 -1.26 24.78 11.47
CA LEU A 63 -1.48 23.89 10.34
C LEU A 63 -2.80 24.26 9.66
N VAL A 64 -2.73 24.63 8.39
CA VAL A 64 -3.89 25.03 7.58
C VAL A 64 -4.12 24.00 6.47
N PRO A 65 -5.31 23.39 6.40
CA PRO A 65 -5.68 22.48 5.32
C PRO A 65 -5.61 23.17 3.95
N GLN A 66 -5.03 22.47 2.98
CA GLN A 66 -4.98 22.86 1.57
C GLN A 66 -6.05 22.12 0.77
N PRO A 67 -6.43 22.63 -0.41
CA PRO A 67 -7.30 21.89 -1.31
C PRO A 67 -6.74 20.50 -1.65
N PRO A 68 -7.59 19.47 -1.73
CA PRO A 68 -7.16 18.12 -2.12
C PRO A 68 -6.63 18.10 -3.55
N VAL A 69 -5.57 17.31 -3.77
CA VAL A 69 -4.96 17.12 -5.09
C VAL A 69 -5.16 15.69 -5.55
N ASN A 70 -5.69 15.49 -6.76
CA ASN A 70 -5.81 14.17 -7.37
C ASN A 70 -4.58 13.87 -8.22
N LEU A 71 -3.88 12.78 -7.92
CA LEU A 71 -2.67 12.32 -8.58
C LEU A 71 -2.99 11.13 -9.48
N THR A 72 -3.40 11.43 -10.72
CA THR A 72 -3.81 10.41 -11.70
C THR A 72 -2.65 9.61 -12.27
N GLN A 73 -1.44 10.14 -12.24
CA GLN A 73 -0.23 9.52 -12.81
C GLN A 73 0.58 8.69 -11.81
N GLY A 74 0.09 8.55 -10.56
CA GLY A 74 0.84 7.93 -9.46
C GLY A 74 1.45 8.94 -8.51
N LEU A 75 2.34 8.48 -7.62
CA LEU A 75 2.99 9.35 -6.64
C LEU A 75 4.07 10.19 -7.32
N ILE A 76 4.01 11.51 -7.13
CA ILE A 76 5.02 12.46 -7.59
C ILE A 76 5.54 13.33 -6.44
N PRO A 77 6.80 13.80 -6.50
CA PRO A 77 7.34 14.78 -5.56
C PRO A 77 6.49 16.06 -5.44
N TRP A 78 6.33 16.61 -4.23
CA TRP A 78 5.53 17.83 -3.99
C TRP A 78 6.04 19.06 -4.74
N ASN A 79 7.34 19.14 -5.02
CA ASN A 79 7.93 20.20 -5.82
C ASN A 79 7.51 20.19 -7.30
N GLN A 80 6.84 19.14 -7.74
CA GLN A 80 6.27 19.00 -9.08
C GLN A 80 4.74 19.18 -9.08
N ILE A 81 4.12 19.36 -7.90
CA ILE A 81 2.69 19.62 -7.76
C ILE A 81 2.48 21.13 -7.69
N GLU A 82 1.65 21.65 -8.58
CA GLU A 82 1.28 23.07 -8.59
C GLU A 82 0.74 23.49 -7.21
N GLY A 83 1.26 24.60 -6.68
CA GLY A 83 0.88 25.12 -5.37
C GLY A 83 1.56 24.46 -4.16
N LEU A 84 2.28 23.34 -4.31
CA LEU A 84 2.96 22.65 -3.20
C LEU A 84 4.49 22.79 -3.20
N ALA A 85 5.07 23.51 -4.16
CA ALA A 85 6.51 23.46 -4.36
C ALA A 85 7.38 23.97 -3.20
N ASN A 86 6.85 24.92 -2.43
CA ASN A 86 7.50 25.47 -1.24
C ASN A 86 6.68 25.21 0.03
N VAL A 87 5.79 24.20 -0.01
CA VAL A 87 4.94 23.85 1.12
C VAL A 87 5.70 22.92 2.03
N SER A 88 5.82 23.33 3.28
CA SER A 88 6.15 22.42 4.37
C SER A 88 4.84 22.08 5.08
N GLY A 89 4.59 20.79 5.28
CA GLY A 89 3.39 20.34 5.98
C GLY A 89 3.38 18.83 6.22
N VAL A 90 2.18 18.32 6.50
CA VAL A 90 1.87 16.89 6.55
C VAL A 90 0.92 16.58 5.40
N GLY A 91 1.21 15.53 4.64
CA GLY A 91 0.32 15.05 3.58
C GLY A 91 -0.17 13.65 3.85
N THR A 92 -1.47 13.44 3.64
CA THR A 92 -2.13 12.14 3.72
C THR A 92 -2.51 11.68 2.32
N TYR A 93 -2.08 10.48 1.94
CA TYR A 93 -2.37 9.87 0.66
C TYR A 93 -3.42 8.79 0.82
N VAL A 94 -4.45 8.82 -0.04
CA VAL A 94 -5.54 7.85 -0.05
C VAL A 94 -5.69 7.29 -1.46
N THR A 95 -5.84 5.98 -1.59
CA THR A 95 -6.21 5.32 -2.85
C THR A 95 -7.08 4.09 -2.57
N THR A 96 -7.71 3.57 -3.61
CA THR A 96 -8.48 2.33 -3.60
C THR A 96 -7.97 1.42 -4.71
N PHE A 97 -7.85 0.13 -4.45
CA PHE A 97 -7.47 -0.86 -5.44
C PHE A 97 -8.29 -2.12 -5.26
N GLU A 98 -8.54 -2.80 -6.37
CA GLU A 98 -9.16 -4.13 -6.35
C GLU A 98 -8.09 -5.17 -6.08
N TRP A 99 -8.33 -6.00 -5.08
CA TRP A 99 -7.49 -7.15 -4.81
C TRP A 99 -7.95 -8.30 -5.69
N ALA A 100 -7.32 -8.45 -6.86
CA ALA A 100 -7.55 -9.59 -7.73
C ALA A 100 -6.88 -10.83 -7.12
N HIS A 101 -7.62 -11.54 -6.26
CA HIS A 101 -7.26 -12.88 -5.85
C HIS A 101 -7.95 -13.85 -6.81
N ASP A 102 -7.18 -14.58 -7.61
CA ASP A 102 -7.70 -15.76 -8.27
C ASP A 102 -7.79 -16.85 -7.20
N ASP A 103 -8.99 -17.39 -6.92
CA ASP A 103 -9.23 -18.53 -6.01
C ASP A 103 -8.69 -19.84 -6.60
N GLY A 104 -7.62 -19.76 -7.41
CA GLY A 104 -6.90 -20.87 -8.00
C GLY A 104 -6.27 -21.69 -6.89
N ALA A 105 -7.05 -22.66 -6.39
CA ALA A 105 -6.62 -23.66 -5.43
C ALA A 105 -5.23 -24.15 -5.81
N VAL A 106 -4.25 -23.88 -4.95
CA VAL A 106 -2.98 -24.62 -4.95
C VAL A 106 -3.34 -26.07 -4.63
N GLY A 107 -3.58 -26.84 -5.69
CA GLY A 107 -3.88 -28.26 -5.60
C GLY A 107 -2.72 -28.99 -4.92
N LEU A 108 -3.06 -29.78 -3.91
CA LEU A 108 -2.20 -30.84 -3.39
C LEU A 108 -2.19 -32.02 -4.35
#